data_AF-A0A8X6WFS0-F1
#
_entry.id   AF-A0A8X6WFS0-F1
#
_cell.length_a   1.000
_cell.length_b   1.000
_cell.length_c   1.000
_cell.angle_alpha   90.00
_cell.angle_beta   90.00
_cell.angle_gamma   90.00
#
_symmetry.space_group_name_H-M   'P 1'
#
loop_
_entity.id
_entity.type
_entity.pdbx_description
1 polymer ?
#
loop_
_entity_poly.entity_id
_entity_poly.type
_entity_poly.pdbx_seq_one_letter_code
_entity_poly.pdbx_strand_id
1 'polypeptide(L)'
;MYRFTNSELADIHFIYVLADGNGRAAVRLYRERYQTRRQPNHQTFARVHRNRIERGSFRATIEGTGRRRIARTPIFAECVLHAVDQTPGTSVRALAALTGRSPTTIHRVLQGAALHPFHVQRVQSLQPDDPHDVSRLHSGFLTKLWQTCTLPVPCCSVMKQPFHMKVCSIRIMRTCGP
;
A
#
# COMPACT_ATOMS: atom_id res chain seq x y z
N MET A 1 24.42 -15.65 -5.00
CA MET A 1 23.51 -16.81 -4.83
C MET A 1 22.70 -16.97 -6.10
N TYR A 2 22.76 -18.14 -6.74
CA TYR A 2 22.07 -18.35 -8.01
C TYR A 2 20.54 -18.41 -7.81
N ARG A 3 19.81 -17.73 -8.69
CA ARG A 3 18.35 -17.58 -8.59
C ARG A 3 17.66 -18.70 -9.35
N PHE A 4 17.40 -19.81 -8.68
CA PHE A 4 16.48 -20.84 -9.16
C PHE A 4 15.04 -20.33 -9.12
N THR A 5 14.22 -20.81 -10.04
CA THR A 5 12.76 -20.60 -10.05
C THR A 5 12.09 -21.42 -8.95
N ASN A 6 10.85 -21.10 -8.58
CA ASN A 6 10.15 -21.88 -7.54
C ASN A 6 9.86 -23.32 -7.98
N SER A 7 9.64 -23.56 -9.28
CA SER A 7 9.48 -24.91 -9.83
C SER A 7 10.77 -25.72 -9.70
N GLU A 8 11.91 -25.15 -10.09
CA GLU A 8 13.21 -25.80 -9.92
C GLU A 8 13.52 -26.08 -8.45
N LEU A 9 13.16 -25.18 -7.53
CA LEU A 9 13.33 -25.40 -6.09
C LEU A 9 12.48 -26.57 -5.57
N ALA A 10 11.27 -26.75 -6.10
CA ALA A 10 10.43 -27.90 -5.78
C ALA A 10 11.04 -29.21 -6.31
N ASP A 11 11.55 -29.21 -7.55
CA ASP A 11 12.24 -30.37 -8.13
C ASP A 11 13.51 -30.74 -7.34
N ILE A 12 14.28 -29.73 -6.93
CA ILE A 12 15.46 -29.89 -6.06
C ILE A 12 15.07 -30.52 -4.72
N HIS A 13 13.99 -30.02 -4.10
CA HIS A 13 13.48 -30.60 -2.85
C HIS A 13 13.06 -32.05 -3.05
N PHE A 14 12.32 -32.34 -4.12
CA PHE A 14 11.85 -33.69 -4.43
C PHE A 14 13.02 -34.68 -4.59
N ILE A 15 14.04 -34.33 -5.37
CA ILE A 15 15.20 -35.20 -5.58
C ILE A 15 16.02 -35.39 -4.30
N TYR A 16 16.09 -34.37 -3.42
CA TYR A 16 16.77 -34.53 -2.14
C TYR A 16 16.08 -35.54 -1.22
N VAL A 17 14.74 -35.49 -1.17
CA VAL A 17 13.93 -36.45 -0.41
C VAL A 17 14.09 -37.85 -0.99
N LEU A 18 14.09 -37.98 -2.32
CA LEU A 18 14.30 -39.26 -3.01
C LEU A 18 15.71 -39.85 -2.80
N ALA A 19 16.69 -39.01 -2.47
CA ALA A 19 18.06 -39.41 -2.18
C ALA A 19 18.32 -39.64 -0.67
N ASP A 20 17.27 -39.82 0.13
CA ASP A 20 17.34 -40.03 1.59
C ASP A 20 18.17 -38.97 2.34
N GLY A 21 18.14 -37.71 1.86
CA GLY A 21 18.90 -36.62 2.45
C GLY A 21 20.39 -36.59 2.08
N ASN A 22 20.86 -37.45 1.17
CA ASN A 22 22.23 -37.40 0.68
C ASN A 22 22.38 -36.40 -0.48
N GLY A 23 22.94 -35.23 -0.18
CA GLY A 23 23.12 -34.16 -1.18
C GLY A 23 23.99 -34.54 -2.37
N ARG A 24 24.96 -35.46 -2.23
CA ARG A 24 25.82 -35.89 -3.36
C ARG A 24 25.11 -36.89 -4.25
N ALA A 25 24.32 -37.79 -3.67
CA ALA A 25 23.46 -38.69 -4.43
C ALA A 25 22.37 -37.88 -5.17
N ALA A 26 21.78 -36.89 -4.51
CA ALA A 26 20.80 -35.99 -5.10
C ALA A 26 21.34 -35.24 -6.33
N VAL A 27 22.61 -34.80 -6.32
CA VAL A 27 23.25 -34.16 -7.49
C VAL A 27 23.31 -35.11 -8.68
N ARG A 28 23.67 -36.38 -8.48
CA ARG A 28 23.75 -37.37 -9.57
C ARG A 28 22.37 -37.62 -10.18
N LEU A 29 21.38 -37.89 -9.35
CA LEU A 29 19.99 -38.10 -9.77
C LEU A 29 19.40 -36.87 -10.47
N TYR A 30 19.70 -35.66 -9.98
CA TYR A 30 19.22 -34.43 -10.61
C TYR A 30 19.87 -34.20 -11.98
N ARG A 31 21.16 -34.53 -12.14
CA ARG A 31 21.87 -34.47 -13.44
C ARG A 31 21.29 -35.43 -14.45
N GLU A 32 21.04 -36.67 -14.04
CA GLU A 32 20.48 -37.72 -14.88
C GLU A 32 19.08 -37.35 -15.38
N ARG A 33 18.24 -36.82 -14.47
CA ARG A 33 16.85 -36.44 -14.78
C ARG A 33 16.73 -35.13 -15.55
N TYR A 34 17.61 -34.16 -15.31
CA TYR A 34 17.52 -32.81 -15.87
C TYR A 34 18.85 -32.39 -16.51
N GLN A 35 19.17 -32.97 -17.65
CA GLN A 35 20.45 -32.76 -18.35
C GLN A 35 20.61 -31.34 -18.89
N THR A 36 19.55 -30.74 -19.42
CA THR A 36 19.57 -29.38 -20.01
C THR A 36 19.52 -28.27 -18.95
N ARG A 37 19.13 -28.60 -17.71
CA ARG A 37 18.96 -27.59 -16.66
C ARG A 37 20.28 -27.29 -15.96
N ARG A 38 20.29 -26.13 -15.32
CA ARG A 38 21.38 -25.74 -14.43
C ARG A 38 21.51 -26.70 -13.26
N GLN A 39 22.74 -27.15 -13.00
CA GLN A 39 23.03 -28.08 -11.91
C GLN A 39 23.24 -27.34 -10.57
N PRO A 40 22.42 -27.62 -9.54
CA PRO A 40 22.63 -27.10 -8.18
C PRO A 40 23.83 -27.77 -7.49
N ASN A 41 24.43 -27.06 -6.53
CA ASN A 41 25.45 -27.64 -5.65
C ASN A 41 24.78 -28.54 -4.59
N HIS A 42 25.46 -29.58 -4.11
CA HIS A 42 24.97 -30.52 -3.09
C HIS A 42 24.42 -29.80 -1.83
N GLN A 43 25.05 -28.70 -1.39
CA GLN A 43 24.58 -27.89 -0.27
C GLN A 43 23.24 -27.18 -0.53
N THR A 44 22.92 -26.91 -1.80
CA THR A 44 21.67 -26.26 -2.20
C THR A 44 20.49 -27.16 -1.88
N PHE A 45 20.60 -28.47 -2.10
CA PHE A 45 19.54 -29.43 -1.79
C PHE A 45 19.18 -29.42 -0.31
N ALA A 46 20.19 -29.57 0.56
CA ALA A 46 20.01 -29.53 2.01
C ALA A 46 19.42 -28.19 2.48
N ARG A 47 19.88 -27.08 1.91
CA ARG A 47 19.35 -25.74 2.24
C ARG A 47 17.88 -25.58 1.84
N VAL A 48 17.51 -26.01 0.63
CA VAL A 48 16.14 -25.89 0.12
C VAL A 48 15.18 -26.76 0.93
N HIS A 49 15.59 -27.98 1.26
CA HIS A 49 14.85 -28.86 2.15
C HIS A 49 14.65 -28.23 3.53
N ARG A 50 15.75 -27.79 4.17
CA ARG A 50 15.68 -27.13 5.47
C ARG A 50 14.79 -25.89 5.46
N ASN A 51 14.92 -25.01 4.47
CA ASN A 51 14.05 -23.83 4.35
C ASN A 51 12.57 -24.23 4.29
N ARG A 52 12.24 -25.29 3.53
CA ARG A 52 10.87 -25.77 3.41
C ARG A 52 10.32 -26.29 4.74
N ILE A 53 11.11 -27.03 5.51
CA ILE A 53 10.70 -27.59 6.80
C ILE A 53 10.66 -26.52 7.90
N GLU A 54 11.68 -25.68 8.02
CA GLU A 54 11.78 -24.69 9.10
C GLU A 54 10.91 -23.44 8.86
N ARG A 55 10.80 -22.97 7.62
CA ARG A 55 10.16 -21.69 7.28
C ARG A 55 8.92 -21.82 6.41
N GLY A 56 8.54 -23.04 6.01
CA GLY A 56 7.42 -23.29 5.09
C GLY A 56 7.63 -22.84 3.64
N SER A 57 8.78 -22.23 3.32
CA SER A 57 9.06 -21.62 2.02
C SER A 57 10.45 -22.02 1.50
N PHE A 58 10.61 -22.21 0.19
CA PHE A 58 11.92 -22.60 -0.37
C PHE A 58 12.96 -21.46 -0.32
N ARG A 59 12.49 -20.22 -0.31
CA ARG A 59 13.33 -19.02 -0.22
C ARG A 59 13.42 -18.60 1.23
N ALA A 60 14.61 -18.26 1.69
CA ALA A 60 14.74 -17.55 2.95
C ALA A 60 14.11 -16.16 2.78
N THR A 61 13.07 -15.85 3.55
CA THR A 61 12.67 -14.46 3.77
C THR A 61 13.81 -13.82 4.54
N ILE A 62 14.57 -12.95 3.89
CA ILE A 62 15.64 -12.24 4.55
C ILE A 62 15.02 -10.99 5.17
N GLU A 63 14.43 -11.17 6.34
CA GLU A 63 13.92 -10.04 7.13
C GLU A 63 15.11 -9.36 7.83
N GLY A 64 15.16 -8.03 7.79
CA GLY A 64 16.15 -7.27 8.56
C GLY A 64 17.55 -7.10 7.95
N THR A 65 17.84 -7.55 6.72
CA THR A 65 19.13 -7.25 6.05
C THR A 65 19.18 -5.90 5.35
N GLY A 66 18.16 -5.07 5.53
CA GLY A 66 18.24 -3.67 5.13
C GLY A 66 19.28 -2.93 5.96
N ARG A 67 19.92 -1.90 5.38
CA ARG A 67 20.78 -0.98 6.13
C ARG A 67 19.98 -0.43 7.32
N ARG A 68 20.52 -0.57 8.54
CA ARG A 68 19.89 -0.07 9.76
C ARG A 68 19.49 1.39 9.58
N ARG A 69 18.21 1.70 9.82
CA ARG A 69 17.61 3.02 9.60
C ARG A 69 18.02 3.97 10.74
N ILE A 70 19.25 4.48 10.71
CA ILE A 70 19.79 5.36 11.77
C ILE A 70 19.15 6.77 11.73
N ALA A 71 18.83 7.26 10.54
CA ALA A 71 18.38 8.65 10.34
C ALA A 71 16.88 8.90 10.63
N ARG A 72 16.05 7.85 10.70
CA ARG A 72 14.60 7.97 10.99
C ARG A 72 14.23 7.05 12.15
N THR A 73 14.68 7.44 13.33
CA THR A 73 14.23 6.84 14.58
C THR A 73 12.74 7.16 14.79
N PRO A 74 11.98 6.29 15.48
CA PRO A 74 10.56 6.52 15.77
C PRO A 74 10.34 7.86 16.51
N ILE A 75 11.14 8.10 17.55
CA ILE A 75 11.11 9.33 18.35
C ILE A 75 11.28 10.58 17.47
N PHE A 76 12.26 10.57 16.57
CA PHE A 76 12.45 11.71 15.67
C PHE A 76 11.25 11.92 14.73
N ALA A 77 10.68 10.84 14.21
CA ALA A 77 9.52 10.93 13.35
C ALA A 77 8.33 11.53 14.10
N GLU A 78 8.08 11.11 15.33
CA GLU A 78 7.04 11.65 16.20
C GLU A 78 7.26 13.15 16.48
N CYS A 79 8.48 13.59 16.79
CA CYS A 79 8.78 15.01 16.98
C CYS A 79 8.46 15.86 15.73
N VAL A 80 8.79 15.35 14.54
CA VAL A 80 8.49 16.05 13.28
C VAL A 80 6.99 16.11 13.03
N LEU A 81 6.26 15.01 13.26
CA LEU A 81 4.81 14.95 13.06
C LEU A 81 4.08 15.86 14.05
N HIS A 82 4.50 15.88 15.31
CA HIS A 82 3.96 16.78 16.32
C HIS A 82 4.17 18.26 15.94
N ALA A 83 5.36 18.63 15.45
CA ALA A 83 5.63 20.01 15.02
C ALA A 83 4.69 20.45 13.86
N VAL A 84 4.37 19.55 12.94
CA VAL A 84 3.42 19.80 11.85
C VAL A 84 1.98 19.89 12.35
N ASP A 85 1.59 19.05 13.31
CA ASP A 85 0.24 19.08 13.89
C ASP A 85 -0.05 20.41 14.61
N GLN A 86 0.94 20.93 15.35
CA GLN A 86 0.83 22.23 16.01
C GLN A 86 0.75 23.39 14.99
N THR A 87 1.40 23.25 13.83
CA THR A 87 1.49 24.32 12.82
C THR A 87 1.51 23.74 11.39
N PRO A 88 0.34 23.48 10.78
CA PRO A 88 0.24 22.74 9.52
C PRO A 88 0.79 23.50 8.30
N GLY A 89 1.08 24.81 8.45
CA GLY A 89 1.73 25.64 7.43
C GLY A 89 3.27 25.61 7.45
N THR A 90 3.89 24.81 8.31
CA THR A 90 5.35 24.76 8.40
C THR A 90 6.00 24.14 7.17
N SER A 91 7.01 24.82 6.63
CA SER A 91 7.76 24.29 5.48
C SER A 91 8.74 23.19 5.92
N VAL A 92 9.02 22.24 5.03
CA VAL A 92 10.03 21.20 5.24
C VAL A 92 11.41 21.81 5.57
N ARG A 93 11.72 22.99 5.00
CA ARG A 93 12.97 23.71 5.28
C ARG A 93 12.98 24.29 6.70
N ALA A 94 11.86 24.85 7.17
CA ALA A 94 11.74 25.34 8.54
C ALA A 94 11.87 24.20 9.56
N LEU A 95 11.25 23.04 9.29
CA LEU A 95 11.40 21.84 10.11
C LEU A 95 12.84 21.32 10.12
N ALA A 96 13.57 21.43 9.00
CA ALA A 96 14.98 21.07 8.92
C ALA A 96 15.85 21.96 9.81
N ALA A 97 15.60 23.27 9.79
CA ALA A 97 16.28 24.22 10.67
C ALA A 97 15.97 23.96 12.15
N LEU A 98 14.71 23.65 12.48
CA LEU A 98 14.28 23.36 13.86
C LEU A 98 14.89 22.07 14.41
N THR A 99 14.99 21.02 13.59
CA THR A 99 15.36 19.68 14.04
C THR A 99 16.81 19.28 13.75
N GLY A 100 17.56 20.12 13.00
CA GLY A 100 18.93 19.84 12.61
C GLY A 100 19.09 18.64 11.65
N ARG A 101 18.02 18.23 10.97
CA ARG A 101 18.03 17.09 10.02
C ARG A 101 17.88 17.54 8.59
N SER A 102 18.31 16.69 7.65
CA SER A 102 18.19 17.01 6.23
C SER A 102 16.71 17.14 5.80
N PRO A 103 16.38 18.11 4.94
CA PRO A 103 15.02 18.25 4.39
C PRO A 103 14.50 16.96 3.73
N THR A 104 15.40 16.19 3.09
CA THR A 104 15.08 14.89 2.47
C THR A 104 14.66 13.84 3.48
N THR A 105 15.22 13.86 4.70
CA THR A 105 14.86 12.92 5.75
C THR A 105 13.47 13.24 6.30
N ILE A 106 13.20 14.52 6.54
CA ILE A 106 11.90 15.03 7.00
C ILE A 106 10.82 14.76 5.96
N HIS A 107 11.07 15.07 4.69
CA HIS A 107 10.11 14.81 3.62
C HIS A 107 9.72 13.32 3.55
N ARG A 108 10.69 12.42 3.71
CA ARG A 108 10.42 10.97 3.73
C ARG A 108 9.74 10.48 5.03
N VAL A 109 9.81 11.24 6.13
CA VAL A 109 8.98 11.00 7.33
C VAL A 109 7.54 11.38 7.03
N LEU A 110 7.31 12.57 6.48
CA LEU A 110 5.97 13.06 6.11
C LEU A 110 5.28 12.15 5.10
N GLN A 111 5.99 11.72 4.06
CA GLN A 111 5.50 10.73 3.09
C GLN A 111 5.13 9.39 3.74
N GLY A 112 5.90 8.95 4.75
CA GLY A 112 5.60 7.73 5.49
C GLY A 112 4.33 7.83 6.33
N ALA A 113 3.96 9.05 6.76
CA ALA A 113 2.73 9.35 7.47
C ALA A 113 1.59 9.81 6.55
N ALA A 114 1.76 9.70 5.22
CA ALA A 114 0.81 10.16 4.21
C ALA A 114 0.42 11.65 4.32
N LEU A 115 1.30 12.50 4.85
CA LEU A 115 1.11 13.95 4.90
C LEU A 115 1.68 14.61 3.64
N HIS A 116 0.81 15.28 2.90
CA HIS A 116 1.15 16.00 1.68
C HIS A 116 0.95 17.51 1.87
N PRO A 117 1.82 18.35 1.29
CA PRO A 117 1.57 19.79 1.22
C PRO A 117 0.24 20.05 0.54
N PHE A 118 -0.64 20.80 1.17
CA PHE A 118 -1.89 21.26 0.58
C PHE A 118 -1.75 22.72 0.14
N HIS A 119 -2.48 23.09 -0.91
CA HIS A 119 -2.55 24.48 -1.33
C HIS A 119 -3.70 25.16 -0.59
N VAL A 120 -3.37 26.17 0.23
CA VAL A 120 -4.39 26.95 0.93
C VAL A 120 -5.11 27.83 -0.09
N GLN A 121 -6.35 27.48 -0.41
CA GLN A 121 -7.23 28.34 -1.20
C GLN A 121 -7.84 29.40 -0.29
N ARG A 122 -7.52 30.67 -0.58
CA ARG A 122 -8.18 31.80 0.08
C ARG A 122 -9.57 31.95 -0.52
N VAL A 123 -10.59 31.72 0.29
CA VAL A 123 -11.98 32.08 -0.01
C VAL A 123 -12.31 33.42 0.64
N GLN A 124 -13.33 34.11 0.13
CA GLN A 124 -13.81 35.37 0.72
C GLN A 124 -14.05 35.18 2.22
N SER A 125 -13.68 36.20 3.00
CA SER A 125 -13.85 36.18 4.45
C SER A 125 -15.33 36.00 4.76
N LEU A 126 -15.64 34.89 5.43
CA LEU A 126 -16.95 34.64 6.00
C LEU A 126 -17.22 35.76 7.01
N GLN A 127 -18.19 36.63 6.72
CA GLN A 127 -18.63 37.66 7.66
C GLN A 127 -19.31 36.98 8.86
N PRO A 128 -19.37 37.62 10.03
CA PRO A 128 -20.07 37.07 11.20
C PRO A 128 -21.54 36.75 10.93
N ASP A 129 -22.15 37.46 9.97
CA ASP A 129 -23.55 37.29 9.55
C ASP A 129 -23.72 36.20 8.49
N ASP A 130 -22.64 35.69 7.91
CA ASP A 130 -22.72 34.59 6.96
C ASP A 130 -23.10 33.30 7.71
N PRO A 131 -24.07 32.53 7.19
CA PRO A 131 -24.49 31.31 7.85
C PRO A 131 -23.31 30.32 7.93
N HIS A 132 -22.78 30.12 9.14
CA HIS A 132 -21.70 29.18 9.43
C HIS A 132 -22.06 27.71 9.11
N ASP A 133 -23.33 27.44 8.83
CA ASP A 133 -23.85 26.11 8.55
C ASP A 133 -24.36 25.98 7.12
N VAL A 134 -23.44 25.58 6.22
CA VAL A 134 -23.73 25.26 4.81
C VAL A 134 -24.76 24.12 4.65
N SER A 135 -25.09 23.38 5.70
CA SER A 135 -26.10 22.30 5.64
C SER A 135 -27.52 22.84 5.43
N ARG A 136 -27.82 24.10 5.82
CA ARG A 136 -29.13 24.73 5.58
C ARG A 136 -29.37 25.12 4.12
N LEU A 137 -28.32 25.53 3.39
CA LEU A 137 -28.43 25.93 1.98
C LEU A 137 -28.77 24.76 1.04
N HIS A 138 -28.40 23.53 1.42
CA HIS A 138 -28.76 22.33 0.65
C HIS A 138 -30.26 21.97 0.73
N SER A 139 -31.00 22.42 1.75
CA SER A 139 -32.42 22.06 1.91
C SER A 139 -33.33 22.71 0.87
N GLY A 140 -33.03 23.95 0.43
CA GLY A 140 -33.82 24.69 -0.56
C GLY A 140 -33.48 24.34 -2.02
N PHE A 141 -32.27 23.85 -2.28
CA PHE A 141 -31.83 23.49 -3.64
C PHE A 141 -32.44 22.15 -4.10
N LEU A 142 -32.59 21.19 -3.17
CA LEU A 142 -33.22 19.90 -3.45
C LEU A 142 -34.74 19.98 -3.60
N THR A 143 -35.40 20.97 -2.97
CA THR A 143 -36.87 21.15 -3.11
C THR A 143 -37.27 21.71 -4.47
N LYS A 144 -36.43 22.56 -5.09
CA LYS A 144 -36.68 23.08 -6.44
C LYS A 144 -36.49 22.03 -7.54
N LEU A 145 -35.58 21.08 -7.36
CA LEU A 145 -35.33 20.00 -8.33
C LEU A 145 -36.47 18.95 -8.41
N TRP A 146 -37.28 18.82 -7.35
CA TRP A 146 -38.42 17.90 -7.36
C TRP A 146 -39.67 18.49 -8.03
N GLN A 147 -39.80 19.83 -8.07
CA GLN A 147 -40.94 20.52 -8.71
C GLN A 147 -40.85 20.57 -10.25
N THR A 148 -39.66 20.41 -10.83
CA THR A 148 -39.48 20.36 -12.30
C THR A 148 -39.77 18.98 -12.91
N CYS A 149 -40.02 17.94 -12.10
CA CYS A 149 -40.29 16.58 -12.59
C CYS A 149 -41.78 16.27 -12.82
N THR A 150 -42.69 17.22 -12.61
CA THR A 150 -44.15 17.03 -12.76
C THR A 150 -44.72 17.70 -14.02
N LEU A 151 -43.99 17.68 -15.13
CA LEU A 151 -44.56 17.97 -16.44
C LEU A 151 -44.49 16.72 -17.32
N PRO A 152 -45.62 16.25 -17.88
CA PRO A 152 -45.65 15.03 -18.66
C PRO A 152 -45.08 15.32 -20.05
N VAL A 153 -43.87 14.86 -20.32
CA VAL A 153 -43.40 14.70 -21.71
C VAL A 153 -43.84 13.33 -22.22
N PRO A 154 -44.52 13.25 -23.38
CA PRO A 154 -44.96 11.99 -23.94
C PRO A 154 -43.77 11.21 -24.51
N CYS A 155 -43.78 9.91 -24.19
CA CYS A 155 -43.21 8.78 -24.94
C CYS A 155 -42.43 9.13 -26.21
N CYS A 156 -41.12 8.84 -26.20
CA CYS A 156 -40.56 8.08 -27.31
C CYS A 156 -39.32 7.30 -26.86
N SER A 157 -39.54 6.00 -26.66
CA SER A 157 -38.54 4.98 -26.47
C SER A 157 -37.62 4.88 -27.68
N VAL A 158 -36.30 5.06 -27.51
CA VAL A 158 -35.33 4.19 -28.18
C VAL A 158 -34.10 4.03 -27.27
N MET A 159 -33.95 2.80 -26.79
CA MET A 159 -32.76 2.27 -26.12
C MET A 159 -31.53 2.31 -27.05
N LYS A 160 -30.40 2.74 -26.50
CA LYS A 160 -29.11 2.04 -26.61
C LYS A 160 -28.13 2.58 -25.56
N GLN A 161 -27.82 1.73 -24.58
CA GLN A 161 -26.71 1.86 -23.61
C GLN A 161 -25.35 1.68 -24.36
N PRO A 162 -24.16 1.66 -23.71
CA PRO A 162 -23.80 1.90 -22.31
C PRO A 162 -22.55 2.79 -22.13
N PHE A 163 -22.32 3.38 -20.95
CA PHE A 163 -20.97 3.38 -20.36
C PHE A 163 -21.06 3.45 -18.83
N HIS A 164 -20.55 2.39 -18.23
CA HIS A 164 -20.33 2.20 -16.81
C HIS A 164 -19.49 3.34 -16.23
N MET A 165 -20.08 4.21 -15.41
CA MET A 165 -19.37 4.92 -14.35
C MET A 165 -19.76 4.30 -13.01
N LYS A 166 -18.87 3.46 -12.48
CA LYS A 166 -18.88 3.07 -11.07
C LYS A 166 -18.46 4.29 -10.27
N VAL A 167 -19.38 4.88 -9.50
CA VAL A 167 -19.03 5.79 -8.40
C VAL A 167 -19.81 5.40 -7.15
N CYS A 168 -19.03 5.08 -6.12
CA CYS A 168 -19.31 5.18 -4.69
C CYS A 168 -20.60 4.56 -4.14
N SER A 169 -20.50 3.28 -3.81
CA SER A 169 -21.13 2.78 -2.57
C SER A 169 -20.34 3.31 -1.37
N ILE A 170 -20.74 4.46 -0.83
CA ILE A 170 -20.53 4.74 0.60
C ILE A 170 -21.82 4.33 1.30
N ARG A 171 -21.75 3.11 1.81
CA ARG A 171 -22.65 2.49 2.76
C ARG A 171 -22.43 3.18 4.12
N ILE A 172 -23.26 4.16 4.46
CA ILE A 172 -23.40 4.57 5.86
C ILE A 172 -24.48 3.67 6.45
N MET A 173 -24.04 2.61 7.14
CA MET A 173 -24.87 1.92 8.13
C MET A 173 -25.23 2.94 9.20
N ARG A 174 -26.52 3.27 9.28
CA ARG A 174 -27.14 3.75 10.52
C ARG A 174 -27.33 2.53 11.41
N THR A 175 -26.65 2.49 12.55
CA THR A 175 -27.16 1.79 13.73
C THR A 175 -27.35 2.82 14.83
N CYS A 176 -28.50 2.68 15.48
CA CYS A 176 -29.20 3.63 16.33
C CYS A 176 -28.42 4.07 17.57
N GLY A 177 -28.91 5.17 18.14
CA GLY A 177 -28.51 5.71 19.44
C GLY A 177 -28.94 4.86 20.64
N PRO A 178 -29.10 5.49 21.81
CA PRO A 178 -28.92 4.92 23.14
C PRO A 178 -29.89 3.80 23.52
#